data_AF-A0A7X3VF14-F1
#
_entry.id   AF-A0A7X3VF14-F1
#
_cell.length_a   1.000
_cell.length_b   1.000
_cell.length_c   1.000
_cell.angle_alpha   90.00
_cell.angle_beta   90.00
_cell.angle_gamma   90.00
#
_symmetry.space_group_name_H-M   'P 1'
#
loop_
_entity.id
_entity.type
_entity.pdbx_description
1 polymer ?
#
loop_
_entity_poly.entity_id
_entity_poly.type
_entity_poly.pdbx_seq_one_letter_code
_entity_poly.pdbx_strand_id
1 'polypeptide(L)'
;AGVFSTADDLARFARMMRDLGGRGEAIILSPLSVIKMTTPQSPPGKAALRGLGWDIDSRYASVRGDLFPMGSYGHSGFTGTSVWIDPATDTFVILLTNRVHPTTKTSVVSLRSHVASAVAAGIDAVDEDRLRREAFQRRSGDPSESGGSKATEVFTGLDVLARDGFRPFAGKRVGLITNQTGIDRNGRTNIDLLVKAEGVRLSAVFSPEHGIDGVLDQAKIPDAAGSHGAPIYSLYQPGRRRPTAAMLDDVDVLVFDIQDVGARFYTYITTMAYAMEAAAEHGVPFYVLDRPNPITGTVVEGPVLDEELRSFIGYFPMPIRHGMTVGELARMFNQERAIGARLEVIEMERWSRGQWFDETGLPWVNPSPNIRTLDQALLYPGIAILEGLRDYSVGRGTDTPFEFVGADWIDGRLLAERLNRRQPDGVGFYAVERTPRSSKFAGVPISGVQIAIVDREAVRATRLGLEIANTLRELYPDQVMLSEADRWIGDRSTREDLANNQSTDAIYQRWQRATQTFLRQRQRYLLY
;
A
#
# COMPACT_ATOMS: atom_id res chain seq x y z
N ALA A 1 18.47 -23.99 11.47
CA ALA A 1 18.17 -25.42 11.73
C ALA A 1 19.42 -26.24 11.43
N GLY A 2 19.67 -27.36 12.15
CA GLY A 2 20.84 -28.24 11.87
C GLY A 2 21.79 -28.52 13.04
N VAL A 3 21.52 -27.98 14.24
CA VAL A 3 22.31 -28.25 15.45
C VAL A 3 21.50 -29.14 16.39
N PHE A 4 22.14 -30.18 16.92
CA PHE A 4 21.59 -31.08 17.93
C PHE A 4 22.33 -30.86 19.25
N SER A 5 21.58 -30.72 20.34
CA SER A 5 22.14 -30.45 21.67
C SER A 5 21.15 -30.82 22.75
N THR A 6 21.58 -30.77 24.01
CA THR A 6 20.77 -31.11 25.19
C THR A 6 20.12 -29.86 25.80
N ALA A 7 19.14 -30.06 26.68
CA ALA A 7 18.59 -28.96 27.48
C ALA A 7 19.68 -28.33 28.38
N ASP A 8 20.62 -29.12 28.89
CA ASP A 8 21.72 -28.66 29.74
C ASP A 8 22.69 -27.75 29.00
N ASP A 9 23.01 -28.08 27.74
CA ASP A 9 23.84 -27.24 26.89
C ASP A 9 23.13 -25.94 26.48
N LEU A 10 21.84 -26.03 26.14
CA LEU A 10 21.03 -24.84 25.89
C LEU A 10 20.91 -23.96 27.14
N ALA A 11 20.88 -24.54 28.34
CA ALA A 11 20.91 -23.79 29.59
C ALA A 11 22.26 -23.08 29.80
N ARG A 12 23.38 -23.68 29.39
CA ARG A 12 24.69 -22.99 29.37
C ARG A 12 24.67 -21.80 28.40
N PHE A 13 24.12 -22.00 27.20
CA PHE A 13 23.97 -20.94 26.21
C PHE A 13 23.04 -19.81 26.69
N ALA A 14 21.90 -20.16 27.30
CA ALA A 14 20.95 -19.20 27.83
C ALA A 14 21.57 -18.38 28.98
N ARG A 15 22.33 -19.02 29.87
CA ARG A 15 23.11 -18.31 30.91
C ARG A 15 24.14 -17.35 30.30
N MET A 16 24.87 -17.78 29.28
CA MET A 16 25.81 -16.90 28.57
C MET A 16 25.13 -15.66 27.98
N MET A 17 23.98 -15.85 27.31
CA MET A 17 23.20 -14.74 26.74
C MET A 17 22.64 -13.81 27.83
N ARG A 18 22.11 -14.38 28.91
CA ARG A 18 21.59 -13.63 30.06
C ARG A 18 22.69 -12.84 30.78
N ASP A 19 23.89 -13.43 30.90
CA ASP A 19 25.06 -12.83 31.54
C ASP A 19 25.87 -11.94 30.56
N LEU A 20 25.21 -11.37 29.53
CA LEU A 20 25.81 -10.44 28.56
C LEU A 20 27.10 -10.95 27.90
N GLY A 21 27.13 -12.24 27.56
CA GLY A 21 28.20 -12.83 26.77
C GLY A 21 29.17 -13.73 27.55
N GLY A 22 28.99 -13.84 28.87
CA GLY A 22 29.76 -14.75 29.74
C GLY A 22 30.20 -14.08 31.05
N ARG A 23 30.79 -14.86 31.96
CA ARG A 23 31.39 -14.36 33.22
C ARG A 23 32.84 -14.81 33.35
N GLY A 24 33.69 -13.96 33.93
CA GLY A 24 35.10 -14.27 34.18
C GLY A 24 35.91 -14.43 32.90
N GLU A 25 36.76 -15.45 32.83
CA GLU A 25 37.69 -15.69 31.70
C GLU A 25 37.03 -16.30 30.44
N ALA A 26 35.71 -16.56 30.46
CA ALA A 26 34.98 -17.24 29.39
C ALA A 26 33.92 -16.33 28.72
N ILE A 27 34.32 -15.14 28.27
CA ILE A 27 33.46 -14.25 27.47
C ILE A 27 33.46 -14.72 26.02
N ILE A 28 32.32 -15.20 25.54
CA ILE A 28 32.12 -15.69 24.16
C ILE A 28 31.66 -14.57 23.24
N LEU A 29 30.80 -13.67 23.74
CA LEU A 29 30.31 -12.49 23.02
C LEU A 29 30.59 -11.24 23.86
N SER A 30 30.86 -10.10 23.22
CA SER A 30 30.95 -8.86 23.98
C SER A 30 29.57 -8.46 24.53
N PRO A 31 29.49 -7.78 25.69
CA PRO A 31 28.23 -7.31 26.24
C PRO A 31 27.39 -6.47 25.26
N LEU A 32 28.05 -5.59 24.49
CA LEU A 32 27.37 -4.76 23.49
C LEU A 32 26.78 -5.59 22.33
N SER A 33 27.45 -6.69 21.93
CA SER A 33 26.91 -7.60 20.92
C SER A 33 25.64 -8.28 21.42
N VAL A 34 25.63 -8.74 22.67
CA VAL A 34 24.44 -9.36 23.27
C VAL A 34 23.30 -8.35 23.38
N ILE A 35 23.58 -7.11 23.81
CA ILE A 35 22.58 -6.03 23.84
C ILE A 35 22.02 -5.77 22.44
N LYS A 36 22.87 -5.67 21.42
CA LYS A 36 22.43 -5.46 20.02
C LYS A 36 21.59 -6.63 19.50
N MET A 37 21.94 -7.86 19.85
CA MET A 37 21.20 -9.07 19.46
C MET A 37 19.82 -9.14 20.11
N THR A 38 19.67 -8.63 21.33
CA THR A 38 18.48 -8.83 22.17
C THR A 38 17.60 -7.58 22.30
N THR A 39 17.93 -6.51 21.57
CA THR A 39 17.12 -5.30 21.43
C THR A 39 16.43 -5.26 20.06
N PRO A 40 15.27 -4.60 19.93
CA PRO A 40 14.58 -4.49 18.64
C PRO A 40 15.49 -3.92 17.54
N GLN A 41 15.68 -4.72 16.49
CA GLN A 41 16.31 -4.34 15.23
C GLN A 41 15.30 -4.33 14.08
N SER A 42 14.01 -4.53 14.38
CA SER A 42 12.93 -4.33 13.42
C SER A 42 12.91 -2.88 12.92
N PRO A 43 12.55 -2.63 11.65
CA PRO A 43 12.35 -1.28 11.15
C PRO A 43 11.32 -0.51 12.01
N PRO A 44 11.50 0.81 12.20
CA PRO A 44 10.52 1.64 12.90
C PRO A 44 9.11 1.46 12.34
N GLY A 45 8.09 1.44 13.22
CA GLY A 45 6.69 1.28 12.84
C GLY A 45 6.22 -0.16 12.59
N LYS A 46 7.11 -1.17 12.69
CA LYS A 46 6.68 -2.58 12.63
C LYS A 46 6.20 -3.06 13.99
N ALA A 47 4.96 -3.56 14.05
CA ALA A 47 4.37 -4.14 15.26
C ALA A 47 5.16 -5.35 15.80
N ALA A 48 5.80 -6.13 14.91
CA ALA A 48 6.63 -7.25 15.31
C ALA A 48 8.03 -6.80 15.76
N LEU A 49 8.35 -6.96 17.03
CA LEU A 49 9.69 -6.69 17.57
C LEU A 49 10.58 -7.93 17.45
N ARG A 50 11.69 -7.81 16.74
CA ARG A 50 12.71 -8.86 16.57
C ARG A 50 14.10 -8.29 16.82
N GLY A 51 14.97 -9.09 17.44
CA GLY A 51 16.39 -8.84 17.56
C GLY A 51 17.19 -9.59 16.48
N LEU A 52 18.52 -9.56 16.56
CA LEU A 52 19.39 -10.33 15.66
C LEU A 52 19.36 -11.80 16.05
N GLY A 53 18.53 -12.58 15.35
CA GLY A 53 18.34 -14.02 15.60
C GLY A 53 17.30 -14.34 16.68
N TRP A 54 16.60 -13.34 17.21
CA TRP A 54 15.68 -13.49 18.34
C TRP A 54 14.31 -12.88 18.06
N ASP A 55 13.25 -13.56 18.49
CA ASP A 55 11.91 -13.01 18.61
C ASP A 55 11.79 -12.28 19.96
N ILE A 56 11.14 -11.12 19.97
CA ILE A 56 10.92 -10.31 21.19
C ILE A 56 9.42 -10.15 21.43
N ASP A 57 8.71 -9.66 20.41
CA ASP A 57 7.27 -9.44 20.46
C ASP A 57 6.67 -9.47 19.05
N SER A 58 6.62 -10.65 18.43
CA SER A 58 5.89 -10.88 17.18
C SER A 58 4.71 -11.83 17.40
N ARG A 59 3.87 -12.03 16.38
CA ARG A 59 2.77 -13.03 16.43
C ARG A 59 3.24 -14.46 16.73
N TYR A 60 4.54 -14.75 16.59
CA TYR A 60 5.15 -16.05 16.91
C TYR A 60 5.78 -16.10 18.31
N ALA A 61 5.80 -14.97 19.03
CA ALA A 61 6.34 -14.86 20.39
C ALA A 61 5.38 -15.39 21.46
N SER A 62 4.25 -16.01 21.10
CA SER A 62 3.33 -16.64 22.07
C SER A 62 3.99 -17.74 22.93
N VAL A 63 5.15 -18.25 22.50
CA VAL A 63 5.99 -19.14 23.31
C VAL A 63 6.59 -18.47 24.56
N ARG A 64 6.52 -17.14 24.67
CA ARG A 64 6.81 -16.35 25.87
C ARG A 64 5.84 -16.67 27.02
N GLY A 65 4.63 -17.10 26.71
CA GLY A 65 3.55 -17.10 27.70
C GLY A 65 3.06 -15.69 28.01
N ASP A 66 2.13 -15.61 28.95
CA ASP A 66 1.33 -14.41 29.23
C ASP A 66 1.97 -13.50 30.29
N LEU A 67 2.88 -14.03 31.10
CA LEU A 67 3.40 -13.37 32.30
C LEU A 67 4.82 -12.81 32.15
N PHE A 68 5.66 -13.37 31.29
CA PHE A 68 6.99 -12.79 31.05
C PHE A 68 6.84 -11.43 30.36
N PRO A 69 7.62 -10.41 30.78
CA PRO A 69 7.47 -9.06 30.27
C PRO A 69 7.91 -8.93 28.81
N MET A 70 7.35 -7.92 28.12
CA MET A 70 7.90 -7.46 26.85
C MET A 70 9.31 -6.91 27.08
N GLY A 71 10.30 -7.47 26.40
CA GLY A 71 11.72 -7.23 26.67
C GLY A 71 12.51 -8.52 26.91
N SER A 72 11.83 -9.59 27.30
CA SER A 72 12.32 -10.96 27.16
C SER A 72 12.37 -11.39 25.69
N TYR A 73 13.17 -12.40 25.37
CA TYR A 73 13.40 -12.80 23.97
C TYR A 73 13.61 -14.30 23.83
N GLY A 74 13.35 -14.85 22.66
CA GLY A 74 13.50 -16.28 22.43
C GLY A 74 13.24 -16.71 21.01
N HIS A 75 13.14 -18.01 20.80
CA HIS A 75 12.85 -18.58 19.49
C HIS A 75 12.17 -19.94 19.62
N SER A 76 11.40 -20.32 18.60
CA SER A 76 10.80 -21.66 18.48
C SER A 76 11.47 -22.49 17.38
N GLY A 77 11.45 -23.81 17.54
CA GLY A 77 11.94 -24.77 16.58
C GLY A 77 10.81 -25.52 15.87
N PHE A 78 11.06 -25.93 14.63
CA PHE A 78 10.08 -26.64 13.81
C PHE A 78 9.57 -27.93 14.47
N THR A 79 10.43 -28.67 15.17
CA THR A 79 10.11 -29.95 15.81
C THR A 79 9.33 -29.82 17.11
N GLY A 80 8.96 -28.63 17.55
CA GLY A 80 8.26 -28.46 18.83
C GLY A 80 9.12 -27.91 19.96
N THR A 81 10.42 -27.70 19.72
CA THR A 81 11.34 -27.10 20.69
C THR A 81 11.15 -25.59 20.87
N SER A 82 11.53 -25.02 22.01
CA SER A 82 11.61 -23.57 22.22
C SER A 82 12.63 -23.22 23.29
N VAL A 83 13.19 -22.01 23.18
CA VAL A 83 13.98 -21.36 24.22
C VAL A 83 13.47 -19.93 24.38
N TRP A 84 13.25 -19.50 25.62
CA TRP A 84 12.87 -18.14 25.97
C TRP A 84 13.71 -17.67 27.15
N ILE A 85 14.25 -16.46 27.10
CA ILE A 85 15.20 -15.91 28.07
C ILE A 85 14.65 -14.56 28.51
N ASP A 86 14.52 -14.37 29.83
CA ASP A 86 14.12 -13.12 30.42
C ASP A 86 15.21 -12.62 31.39
N PRO A 87 16.05 -11.66 30.95
CA PRO A 87 17.10 -11.10 31.80
C PRO A 87 16.55 -10.44 33.07
N ALA A 88 15.36 -9.86 33.01
CA ALA A 88 14.81 -9.06 34.09
C ALA A 88 14.44 -9.91 35.32
N THR A 89 13.95 -11.13 35.10
CA THR A 89 13.67 -12.12 36.15
C THR A 89 14.80 -13.13 36.35
N ASP A 90 15.97 -12.92 35.75
CA ASP A 90 17.12 -13.84 35.75
C ASP A 90 16.78 -15.28 35.28
N THR A 91 15.73 -15.44 34.48
CA THR A 91 15.11 -16.73 34.18
C THR A 91 15.20 -17.10 32.70
N PHE A 92 15.19 -18.40 32.38
CA PHE A 92 14.96 -18.89 31.03
C PHE A 92 14.13 -20.18 31.04
N VAL A 93 13.40 -20.42 29.95
CA VAL A 93 12.57 -21.60 29.73
C VAL A 93 13.06 -22.32 28.48
N ILE A 94 13.41 -23.59 28.62
CA ILE A 94 13.77 -24.47 27.50
C ILE A 94 12.77 -25.62 27.49
N LEU A 95 12.06 -25.79 26.39
CA LEU A 95 11.16 -26.92 26.19
C LEU A 95 11.58 -27.68 24.94
N LEU A 96 12.02 -28.92 25.11
CA LEU A 96 12.43 -29.78 24.01
C LEU A 96 11.37 -30.86 23.75
N THR A 97 10.34 -30.53 22.97
CA THR A 97 9.34 -31.51 22.53
C THR A 97 9.64 -32.03 21.12
N ASN A 98 8.94 -33.09 20.73
CA ASN A 98 8.94 -33.62 19.37
C ASN A 98 7.51 -33.70 18.80
N ARG A 99 7.00 -32.57 18.30
CA ARG A 99 5.64 -32.47 17.71
C ARG A 99 5.48 -33.21 16.39
N VAL A 100 6.57 -33.69 15.79
CA VAL A 100 6.54 -34.37 14.49
C VAL A 100 6.43 -35.89 14.64
N HIS A 101 6.44 -36.40 15.87
CA HIS A 101 6.26 -37.81 16.19
C HIS A 101 5.00 -38.03 17.07
N PRO A 102 4.13 -39.01 16.76
CA PRO A 102 4.16 -39.91 15.60
C PRO A 102 3.61 -39.26 14.31
N THR A 103 2.98 -38.08 14.38
CA THR A 103 2.45 -37.35 13.22
C THR A 103 2.75 -35.86 13.32
N THR A 104 2.64 -35.12 12.21
CA THR A 104 2.87 -33.67 12.14
C THR A 104 1.63 -32.81 12.38
N LYS A 105 0.47 -33.44 12.66
CA LYS A 105 -0.84 -32.79 12.75
C LYS A 105 -1.07 -32.01 14.05
N THR A 106 -0.28 -32.26 15.08
CA THR A 106 -0.47 -31.69 16.41
C THR A 106 0.34 -30.39 16.58
N SER A 107 -0.32 -29.36 17.11
CA SER A 107 0.35 -28.11 17.52
C SER A 107 0.81 -28.21 18.96
N VAL A 108 2.00 -27.69 19.25
CA VAL A 108 2.55 -27.55 20.62
C VAL A 108 2.67 -26.09 21.05
N VAL A 109 2.09 -25.16 20.29
CA VAL A 109 2.18 -23.71 20.59
C VAL A 109 1.55 -23.40 21.94
N SER A 110 0.34 -23.91 22.22
CA SER A 110 -0.33 -23.73 23.51
C SER A 110 0.46 -24.37 24.66
N LEU A 111 1.04 -25.55 24.47
CA LEU A 111 1.89 -26.20 25.48
C LEU A 111 3.09 -25.33 25.85
N ARG A 112 3.81 -24.79 24.85
CA ARG A 112 4.96 -23.90 25.09
C ARG A 112 4.55 -22.65 25.87
N SER A 113 3.44 -22.03 25.47
CA SER A 113 2.89 -20.86 26.16
C SER A 113 2.55 -21.18 27.62
N HIS A 114 1.79 -22.25 27.87
CA HIS A 114 1.40 -22.65 29.22
C HIS A 114 2.61 -23.00 30.11
N VAL A 115 3.62 -23.67 29.56
CA VAL A 115 4.87 -23.96 30.30
C VAL A 115 5.57 -22.66 30.68
N ALA A 116 5.70 -21.71 29.75
CA ALA A 116 6.34 -20.43 30.03
C ALA A 116 5.54 -19.60 31.05
N SER A 117 4.21 -19.54 30.94
CA SER A 117 3.33 -18.91 31.92
C SER A 117 3.43 -19.57 33.30
N ALA A 118 3.49 -20.90 33.37
CA ALA A 118 3.64 -21.62 34.64
C ALA A 118 4.99 -21.35 35.32
N VAL A 119 6.08 -21.29 34.54
CA VAL A 119 7.40 -20.92 35.07
C VAL A 119 7.39 -19.49 35.59
N ALA A 120 6.88 -18.54 34.80
CA ALA A 120 6.80 -17.13 35.20
C ALA A 120 5.94 -16.93 36.45
N ALA A 121 4.84 -17.69 36.60
CA ALA A 121 3.98 -17.64 37.78
C ALA A 121 4.66 -18.17 39.06
N GLY A 122 5.69 -19.03 38.93
CA GLY A 122 6.43 -19.60 40.04
C GLY A 122 7.64 -18.78 40.50
N ILE A 123 7.82 -17.55 39.99
CA ILE A 123 8.93 -16.67 40.38
C ILE A 123 8.51 -15.88 41.63
N ASP A 124 8.99 -16.31 42.80
CA ASP A 124 8.60 -15.74 44.10
C ASP A 124 9.30 -14.42 44.46
N ALA A 125 10.40 -14.09 43.78
CA ALA A 125 11.18 -12.88 44.04
C ALA A 125 11.63 -12.23 42.72
N VAL A 126 11.28 -10.96 42.55
CA VAL A 126 11.66 -10.17 41.39
C VAL A 126 12.27 -8.84 41.84
N ASP A 127 13.35 -8.43 41.16
CA ASP A 127 13.89 -7.08 41.31
C ASP A 127 12.96 -6.12 40.53
N GLU A 128 12.01 -5.51 41.25
CA GLU A 128 11.02 -4.60 40.67
C GLU A 128 11.67 -3.44 39.92
N ASP A 129 12.78 -2.92 40.44
CA ASP A 129 13.47 -1.79 39.82
C ASP A 129 14.19 -2.21 38.54
N ARG A 130 14.76 -3.42 38.51
CA ARG A 130 15.34 -4.00 37.28
C ARG A 130 14.25 -4.31 36.27
N LEU A 131 13.13 -4.88 36.68
CA LEU A 131 11.96 -5.09 35.83
C LEU A 131 11.46 -3.77 35.24
N ARG A 132 11.32 -2.73 36.06
CA ARG A 132 10.92 -1.40 35.58
C ARG A 132 11.97 -0.82 34.64
N ARG A 133 13.27 -0.89 34.94
CA ARG A 133 14.31 -0.37 34.02
C ARG A 133 14.33 -1.12 32.69
N GLU A 134 14.32 -2.44 32.71
CA GLU A 134 14.49 -3.28 31.51
C GLU A 134 13.19 -3.41 30.69
N ALA A 135 12.02 -3.42 31.33
CA ALA A 135 10.72 -3.43 30.64
C ALA A 135 10.29 -2.04 30.14
N PHE A 136 10.71 -0.95 30.81
CA PHE A 136 10.31 0.42 30.47
C PHE A 136 11.28 1.09 29.48
N GLN A 137 12.56 0.70 29.41
CA GLN A 137 13.49 1.18 28.36
C GLN A 137 13.26 0.56 26.97
N ARG A 138 12.33 -0.39 26.84
CA ARG A 138 11.90 -0.97 25.55
C ARG A 138 10.44 -0.63 25.20
N ARG A 139 9.77 0.18 26.02
CA ARG A 139 8.50 0.87 25.74
C ARG A 139 8.74 2.33 25.34
N SER A 140 9.35 2.56 24.18
CA SER A 140 9.05 3.76 23.39
C SER A 140 7.88 3.44 22.47
N GLY A 141 6.74 3.13 23.10
CA GLY A 141 5.51 2.65 22.49
C GLY A 141 4.52 2.30 23.60
N ASP A 142 4.03 3.31 24.30
CA ASP A 142 2.95 3.16 25.28
C ASP A 142 1.61 3.07 24.54
N PRO A 143 0.83 1.98 24.68
CA PRO A 143 -0.47 1.81 24.03
C PRO A 143 -1.60 2.60 24.70
N SER A 144 -1.34 3.34 25.79
CA SER A 144 -2.34 4.20 26.43
C SER A 144 -2.44 5.61 25.83
N GLU A 145 -1.57 5.98 24.88
CA GLU A 145 -1.83 7.05 23.91
C GLU A 145 -2.59 6.51 22.70
N SER A 146 -3.78 5.95 22.92
CA SER A 146 -4.84 5.92 21.89
C SER A 146 -5.48 7.31 21.71
N GLY A 147 -4.66 8.36 21.75
CA GLY A 147 -4.92 9.61 21.05
C GLY A 147 -4.19 9.46 19.73
N GLY A 148 -4.90 9.63 18.61
CA GLY A 148 -4.42 9.28 17.27
C GLY A 148 -2.95 9.58 17.06
N SER A 149 -2.26 8.69 16.32
CA SER A 149 -1.01 9.02 15.63
C SER A 149 -1.06 10.50 15.35
N LYS A 150 -0.24 11.31 16.03
CA LYS A 150 -0.19 12.74 15.74
C LYS A 150 0.19 12.78 14.29
N ALA A 151 -0.81 12.98 13.44
CA ALA A 151 -0.65 12.83 12.03
C ALA A 151 0.53 13.72 11.67
N THR A 152 1.56 13.13 11.07
CA THR A 152 2.74 13.90 10.70
C THR A 152 2.21 15.02 9.81
N GLU A 153 2.38 16.28 10.19
CA GLU A 153 1.81 17.39 9.41
C GLU A 153 2.49 17.45 8.06
N VAL A 154 1.97 16.70 7.09
CA VAL A 154 2.45 16.70 5.72
C VAL A 154 1.94 17.98 5.07
N PHE A 155 2.83 18.65 4.34
CA PHE A 155 2.47 19.77 3.49
C PHE A 155 2.57 19.29 2.05
N THR A 156 1.44 19.30 1.33
CA THR A 156 1.41 18.99 -0.11
C THR A 156 2.17 20.05 -0.90
N GLY A 157 2.48 19.77 -2.18
CA GLY A 157 3.06 20.79 -3.06
C GLY A 157 2.19 22.06 -3.15
N LEU A 158 0.86 21.93 -3.02
CA LEU A 158 -0.05 23.08 -2.92
C LEU A 158 0.14 23.87 -1.63
N ASP A 159 0.26 23.19 -0.48
CA ASP A 159 0.49 23.85 0.80
C ASP A 159 1.82 24.61 0.82
N VAL A 160 2.88 24.00 0.29
CA VAL A 160 4.21 24.60 0.16
C VAL A 160 4.16 25.83 -0.74
N LEU A 161 3.56 25.69 -1.93
CA LEU A 161 3.44 26.78 -2.88
C LEU A 161 2.59 27.95 -2.35
N ALA A 162 1.48 27.65 -1.67
CA ALA A 162 0.59 28.64 -1.10
C ALA A 162 1.25 29.39 0.07
N ARG A 163 1.98 28.68 0.95
CA ARG A 163 2.79 29.27 2.02
C ARG A 163 3.79 30.28 1.46
N ASP A 164 4.41 29.94 0.34
CA ASP A 164 5.43 30.77 -0.30
C ASP A 164 4.82 31.86 -1.22
N GLY A 165 3.50 32.06 -1.15
CA GLY A 165 2.77 33.13 -1.82
C GLY A 165 2.72 32.99 -3.34
N PHE A 166 2.74 31.76 -3.87
CA PHE A 166 2.70 31.48 -5.30
C PHE A 166 3.79 32.20 -6.13
N ARG A 167 4.93 32.54 -5.50
CA ARG A 167 6.02 33.32 -6.14
C ARG A 167 6.43 32.84 -7.54
N PRO A 168 6.54 31.53 -7.84
CA PRO A 168 6.87 31.06 -9.20
C PRO A 168 5.86 31.49 -10.27
N PHE A 169 4.65 31.89 -9.88
CA PHE A 169 3.53 32.27 -10.76
C PHE A 169 3.26 33.77 -10.79
N ALA A 170 4.05 34.59 -10.10
CA ALA A 170 3.90 36.04 -10.12
C ALA A 170 4.02 36.59 -11.55
N GLY A 171 3.01 37.36 -11.96
CA GLY A 171 2.88 37.93 -13.31
C GLY A 171 2.47 36.95 -14.39
N LYS A 172 2.12 35.69 -14.05
CA LYS A 172 1.85 34.63 -15.03
C LYS A 172 0.36 34.28 -15.14
N ARG A 173 -0.02 33.87 -16.34
CA ARG A 173 -1.30 33.21 -16.64
C ARG A 173 -1.19 31.72 -16.38
N VAL A 174 -1.92 31.22 -15.39
CA VAL A 174 -1.85 29.83 -14.94
C VAL A 174 -2.95 29.01 -15.61
N GLY A 175 -2.58 27.93 -16.26
CA GLY A 175 -3.48 26.83 -16.60
C GLY A 175 -3.41 25.77 -15.51
N LEU A 176 -4.55 25.33 -14.99
CA LEU A 176 -4.61 24.39 -13.86
C LEU A 176 -5.30 23.09 -14.26
N ILE A 177 -4.60 21.97 -14.20
CA ILE A 177 -5.15 20.63 -14.34
C ILE A 177 -5.52 20.14 -12.94
N THR A 178 -6.82 20.08 -12.66
CA THR A 178 -7.30 19.72 -11.32
C THR A 178 -8.70 19.12 -11.31
N ASN A 179 -9.12 18.70 -10.12
CA ASN A 179 -10.46 18.27 -9.75
C ASN A 179 -10.72 18.60 -8.26
N GLN A 180 -11.81 18.09 -7.69
CA GLN A 180 -12.23 18.30 -6.31
C GLN A 180 -11.20 17.88 -5.24
N THR A 181 -10.21 17.07 -5.59
CA THR A 181 -9.13 16.67 -4.68
C THR A 181 -8.02 17.72 -4.55
N GLY A 182 -8.02 18.72 -5.43
CA GLY A 182 -7.11 19.86 -5.43
C GLY A 182 -7.39 20.83 -4.28
N ILE A 183 -7.26 20.36 -3.04
CA ILE A 183 -7.43 21.15 -1.83
C ILE A 183 -6.14 21.18 -1.01
N ASP A 184 -5.99 22.26 -0.24
CA ASP A 184 -4.93 22.41 0.75
C ASP A 184 -5.32 21.71 2.07
N ARG A 185 -4.40 21.70 3.04
CA ARG A 185 -4.66 21.09 4.36
C ARG A 185 -5.83 21.70 5.14
N ASN A 186 -6.26 22.91 4.78
CA ASN A 186 -7.38 23.61 5.40
C ASN A 186 -8.68 23.44 4.62
N GLY A 187 -8.70 22.61 3.58
CA GLY A 187 -9.88 22.37 2.75
C GLY A 187 -10.18 23.46 1.72
N ARG A 188 -9.25 24.40 1.48
CA ARG A 188 -9.40 25.45 0.46
C ARG A 188 -9.00 24.88 -0.90
N THR A 189 -9.80 25.14 -1.93
CA THR A 189 -9.51 24.67 -3.28
C THR A 189 -8.32 25.42 -3.88
N ASN A 190 -7.50 24.74 -4.68
CA ASN A 190 -6.41 25.34 -5.44
C ASN A 190 -6.90 26.41 -6.43
N ILE A 191 -8.11 26.25 -6.98
CA ILE A 191 -8.79 27.26 -7.80
C ILE A 191 -8.98 28.55 -6.98
N ASP A 192 -9.61 28.47 -5.81
CA ASP A 192 -9.85 29.64 -4.97
C ASP A 192 -8.55 30.29 -4.49
N LEU A 193 -7.54 29.47 -4.18
CA LEU A 193 -6.24 29.96 -3.75
C LEU A 193 -5.52 30.71 -4.89
N LEU A 194 -5.53 30.18 -6.11
CA LEU A 194 -4.91 30.82 -7.27
C LEU A 194 -5.66 32.09 -7.71
N VAL A 195 -6.98 32.10 -7.64
CA VAL A 195 -7.80 33.29 -7.94
C VAL A 195 -7.52 34.43 -6.97
N LYS A 196 -7.24 34.12 -5.69
CA LYS A 196 -6.94 35.11 -4.65
C LYS A 196 -5.46 35.49 -4.56
N ALA A 197 -4.58 34.77 -5.27
CA ALA A 197 -3.14 35.02 -5.22
C ALA A 197 -2.78 36.31 -5.96
N GLU A 198 -2.11 37.23 -5.26
CA GLU A 198 -1.70 38.50 -5.84
C GLU A 198 -0.74 38.31 -7.03
N GLY A 199 -1.03 38.99 -8.14
CA GLY A 199 -0.22 38.92 -9.35
C GLY A 199 -0.32 37.59 -10.11
N VAL A 200 -1.22 36.68 -9.75
CA VAL A 200 -1.48 35.43 -10.49
C VAL A 200 -2.83 35.55 -11.21
N ARG A 201 -2.88 35.14 -12.49
CA ARG A 201 -4.15 35.06 -13.24
C ARG A 201 -4.46 33.62 -13.57
N LEU A 202 -5.51 33.06 -12.99
CA LEU A 202 -6.05 31.77 -13.44
C LEU A 202 -6.71 31.94 -14.82
N SER A 203 -6.12 31.34 -15.85
CA SER A 203 -6.50 31.54 -17.25
C SER A 203 -7.38 30.42 -17.80
N ALA A 204 -7.12 29.18 -17.39
CA ALA A 204 -7.90 28.02 -17.80
C ALA A 204 -7.82 26.93 -16.72
N VAL A 205 -8.89 26.14 -16.60
CA VAL A 205 -8.93 24.92 -15.80
C VAL A 205 -9.12 23.72 -16.72
N PHE A 206 -8.44 22.62 -16.44
CA PHE A 206 -8.47 21.39 -17.22
C PHE A 206 -8.93 20.23 -16.32
N SER A 207 -10.14 19.71 -16.55
CA SER A 207 -10.68 18.62 -15.74
C SER A 207 -10.37 17.25 -16.36
N PRO A 208 -9.97 16.24 -15.57
CA PRO A 208 -9.66 14.89 -16.04
C PRO A 208 -10.93 14.02 -16.16
N GLU A 209 -10.75 12.69 -16.10
CA GLU A 209 -11.83 11.73 -15.84
C GLU A 209 -12.60 12.09 -14.56
N HIS A 210 -13.92 11.83 -14.56
CA HIS A 210 -14.89 12.20 -13.52
C HIS A 210 -15.24 13.70 -13.40
N GLY A 211 -14.57 14.56 -14.16
CA GLY A 211 -14.88 15.99 -14.26
C GLY A 211 -14.32 16.78 -13.08
N ILE A 212 -14.68 18.07 -13.02
CA ILE A 212 -14.12 18.98 -12.02
C ILE A 212 -14.54 18.62 -10.59
N ASP A 213 -15.77 18.16 -10.40
CA ASP A 213 -16.31 17.76 -9.09
C ASP A 213 -16.07 16.28 -8.76
N GLY A 214 -15.58 15.48 -9.72
CA GLY A 214 -15.27 14.06 -9.54
C GLY A 214 -16.45 13.14 -9.27
N VAL A 215 -17.66 13.55 -9.65
CA VAL A 215 -18.91 12.80 -9.42
C VAL A 215 -19.41 12.04 -10.65
N LEU A 216 -18.82 12.27 -11.82
CA LEU A 216 -19.32 11.74 -13.10
C LEU A 216 -18.70 10.37 -13.40
N ASP A 217 -19.51 9.37 -13.75
CA ASP A 217 -19.05 8.03 -14.16
C ASP A 217 -19.53 7.73 -15.59
N GLN A 218 -19.00 8.48 -16.57
CA GLN A 218 -19.45 8.44 -17.96
C GLN A 218 -18.31 8.70 -18.96
N ALA A 219 -18.46 8.19 -20.19
CA ALA A 219 -17.41 8.19 -21.21
C ALA A 219 -17.05 9.58 -21.80
N LYS A 220 -17.91 10.59 -21.61
CA LYS A 220 -17.73 11.96 -22.16
C LYS A 220 -18.10 12.99 -21.11
N ILE A 221 -17.21 13.93 -20.84
CA ILE A 221 -17.45 15.05 -19.93
C ILE A 221 -17.39 16.35 -20.75
N PRO A 222 -18.42 17.22 -20.69
CA PRO A 222 -18.43 18.47 -21.47
C PRO A 222 -17.50 19.53 -20.87
N ASP A 223 -17.21 20.56 -21.67
CA ASP A 223 -16.62 21.81 -21.17
C ASP A 223 -17.65 22.59 -20.34
N ALA A 224 -17.18 23.46 -19.46
CA ALA A 224 -18.03 24.28 -18.61
C ALA A 224 -17.47 25.70 -18.45
N ALA A 225 -18.36 26.64 -18.11
CA ALA A 225 -17.96 27.95 -17.63
C ALA A 225 -17.66 27.84 -16.12
N GLY A 226 -16.47 28.25 -15.70
CA GLY A 226 -16.13 28.31 -14.27
C GLY A 226 -16.74 29.53 -13.60
N SER A 227 -17.25 29.36 -12.37
CA SER A 227 -17.75 30.48 -11.54
C SER A 227 -16.67 31.50 -11.18
N HIS A 228 -15.40 31.10 -11.28
CA HIS A 228 -14.19 31.90 -11.09
C HIS A 228 -13.76 32.70 -12.35
N GLY A 229 -14.55 32.67 -13.42
CA GLY A 229 -14.32 33.46 -14.63
C GLY A 229 -13.34 32.86 -15.66
N ALA A 230 -12.65 31.75 -15.32
CA ALA A 230 -11.85 31.00 -16.28
C ALA A 230 -12.65 29.83 -16.88
N PRO A 231 -12.48 29.49 -18.18
CA PRO A 231 -13.09 28.32 -18.78
C PRO A 231 -12.58 27.02 -18.14
N ILE A 232 -13.47 26.03 -18.08
CA ILE A 232 -13.14 24.65 -17.68
C ILE A 232 -13.19 23.76 -18.93
N TYR A 233 -12.03 23.28 -19.34
CA TYR A 233 -11.88 22.36 -20.46
C TYR A 233 -11.80 20.92 -19.98
N SER A 234 -12.65 20.05 -20.51
CA SER A 234 -12.55 18.63 -20.24
C SER A 234 -11.48 17.98 -21.12
N LEU A 235 -10.49 17.36 -20.46
CA LEU A 235 -9.54 16.42 -21.08
C LEU A 235 -10.11 15.00 -21.12
N TYR A 236 -11.42 14.84 -20.90
CA TYR A 236 -12.09 13.56 -20.93
C TYR A 236 -13.19 13.50 -22.01
N GLN A 237 -12.78 13.63 -23.28
CA GLN A 237 -13.67 13.53 -24.44
C GLN A 237 -13.09 12.63 -25.54
N PRO A 238 -13.94 12.05 -26.42
CA PRO A 238 -13.48 11.38 -27.62
C PRO A 238 -12.54 12.28 -28.44
N GLY A 239 -11.32 11.79 -28.70
CA GLY A 239 -10.30 12.54 -29.45
C GLY A 239 -9.59 13.65 -28.67
N ARG A 240 -10.00 13.97 -27.44
CA ARG A 240 -9.38 15.04 -26.62
C ARG A 240 -9.04 14.53 -25.22
N ARG A 241 -7.78 14.06 -25.10
CA ARG A 241 -7.11 13.66 -23.86
C ARG A 241 -5.88 14.52 -23.54
N ARG A 242 -5.57 15.49 -24.41
CA ARG A 242 -4.46 16.44 -24.32
C ARG A 242 -5.05 17.86 -24.39
N PRO A 243 -4.48 18.84 -23.66
CA PRO A 243 -4.71 20.25 -23.97
C PRO A 243 -4.36 20.51 -25.44
N THR A 244 -5.19 21.28 -26.15
CA THR A 244 -4.90 21.70 -27.52
C THR A 244 -4.07 22.98 -27.51
N ALA A 245 -3.41 23.29 -28.63
CA ALA A 245 -2.70 24.57 -28.82
C ALA A 245 -3.57 25.77 -28.41
N ALA A 246 -4.79 25.84 -28.95
CA ALA A 246 -5.75 26.91 -28.66
C ALA A 246 -6.12 27.04 -27.17
N MET A 247 -6.10 25.93 -26.41
CA MET A 247 -6.34 25.98 -24.96
C MET A 247 -5.13 26.49 -24.18
N LEU A 248 -3.94 26.42 -24.76
CA LEU A 248 -2.67 26.86 -24.15
C LEU A 248 -2.25 28.27 -24.58
N ASP A 249 -2.89 28.88 -25.59
CA ASP A 249 -2.54 30.21 -26.11
C ASP A 249 -2.52 31.32 -25.03
N ASP A 250 -3.42 31.25 -24.04
CA ASP A 250 -3.48 32.20 -22.92
C ASP A 250 -2.85 31.65 -21.62
N VAL A 251 -1.95 30.65 -21.72
CA VAL A 251 -1.32 29.98 -20.57
C VAL A 251 0.19 30.14 -20.61
N ASP A 252 0.77 30.77 -19.57
CA ASP A 252 2.22 30.93 -19.41
C ASP A 252 2.87 29.78 -18.64
N VAL A 253 2.11 29.11 -17.76
CA VAL A 253 2.53 27.92 -17.01
C VAL A 253 1.35 26.97 -16.85
N LEU A 254 1.60 25.67 -17.04
CA LEU A 254 0.61 24.62 -16.83
C LEU A 254 0.92 23.88 -15.53
N VAL A 255 -0.07 23.75 -14.65
CA VAL A 255 0.10 23.21 -13.29
C VAL A 255 -0.77 21.97 -13.14
N PHE A 256 -0.23 20.88 -12.61
CA PHE A 256 -0.95 19.67 -12.26
C PHE A 256 -1.06 19.54 -10.74
N ASP A 257 -2.30 19.43 -10.24
CA ASP A 257 -2.57 19.25 -8.81
C ASP A 257 -3.84 18.39 -8.61
N ILE A 258 -3.65 17.07 -8.52
CA ILE A 258 -4.69 16.05 -8.34
C ILE A 258 -4.18 14.92 -7.44
N GLN A 259 -5.00 14.47 -6.50
CA GLN A 259 -4.73 13.27 -5.69
C GLN A 259 -4.95 12.00 -6.53
N ASP A 260 -3.88 11.23 -6.72
CA ASP A 260 -3.91 9.89 -7.33
C ASP A 260 -4.16 8.78 -6.28
N VAL A 261 -4.30 7.52 -6.70
CA VAL A 261 -4.55 6.36 -5.82
C VAL A 261 -3.42 5.33 -5.79
N GLY A 262 -2.33 5.54 -6.53
CA GLY A 262 -1.16 4.66 -6.55
C GLY A 262 -1.28 3.45 -7.48
N ALA A 263 -2.15 3.53 -8.50
CA ALA A 263 -2.44 2.45 -9.44
C ALA A 263 -2.26 2.89 -10.90
N ARG A 264 -1.58 2.07 -11.71
CA ARG A 264 -1.22 2.36 -13.11
C ARG A 264 -2.40 2.75 -14.00
N PHE A 265 -3.54 2.09 -13.81
CA PHE A 265 -4.75 2.32 -14.61
C PHE A 265 -5.67 3.39 -14.02
N TYR A 266 -5.26 4.08 -12.95
CA TYR A 266 -5.91 5.31 -12.52
C TYR A 266 -5.43 6.45 -13.42
N THR A 267 -6.32 7.01 -14.24
CA THR A 267 -5.91 7.72 -15.47
C THR A 267 -5.38 9.13 -15.27
N TYR A 268 -5.32 9.62 -14.03
CA TYR A 268 -4.83 10.96 -13.71
C TYR A 268 -3.35 11.10 -14.05
N ILE A 269 -2.53 10.08 -13.79
CA ILE A 269 -1.11 10.07 -14.17
C ILE A 269 -0.89 10.04 -15.69
N THR A 270 -1.79 9.42 -16.46
CA THR A 270 -1.76 9.49 -17.92
C THR A 270 -2.18 10.87 -18.42
N THR A 271 -3.20 11.48 -17.79
CA THR A 271 -3.63 12.85 -18.08
C THR A 271 -2.48 13.83 -17.84
N MET A 272 -1.75 13.68 -16.73
CA MET A 272 -0.54 14.44 -16.43
C MET A 272 0.49 14.29 -17.55
N ALA A 273 0.84 13.06 -17.92
CA ALA A 273 1.85 12.81 -18.94
C ALA A 273 1.48 13.36 -20.32
N TYR A 274 0.22 13.22 -20.73
CA TYR A 274 -0.31 13.79 -21.97
C TYR A 274 -0.30 15.32 -21.96
N ALA A 275 -0.57 15.95 -20.81
CA ALA A 275 -0.47 17.39 -20.67
C ALA A 275 1.00 17.86 -20.66
N MET A 276 1.93 17.08 -20.11
CA MET A 276 3.37 17.35 -20.20
C MET A 276 3.86 17.30 -21.65
N GLU A 277 3.41 16.31 -22.45
CA GLU A 277 3.68 16.24 -23.89
C GLU A 277 3.20 17.50 -24.62
N ALA A 278 1.95 17.91 -24.39
CA ALA A 278 1.38 19.10 -25.02
C ALA A 278 2.11 20.39 -24.57
N ALA A 279 2.47 20.50 -23.28
CA ALA A 279 3.21 21.63 -22.76
C ALA A 279 4.62 21.73 -23.36
N ALA A 280 5.32 20.60 -23.51
CA ALA A 280 6.64 20.55 -24.14
C ALA A 280 6.57 21.01 -25.61
N GLU A 281 5.59 20.52 -26.37
CA GLU A 281 5.38 20.89 -27.77
C GLU A 281 5.16 22.40 -27.97
N HIS A 282 4.48 23.05 -27.02
CA HIS A 282 4.14 24.47 -27.08
C HIS A 282 5.10 25.36 -26.26
N GLY A 283 6.17 24.78 -25.71
CA GLY A 283 7.13 25.51 -24.89
C GLY A 283 6.55 26.07 -23.59
N VAL A 284 5.44 25.53 -23.07
CA VAL A 284 4.85 25.94 -21.80
C VAL A 284 5.55 25.20 -20.65
N PRO A 285 6.11 25.89 -19.63
CA PRO A 285 6.61 25.23 -18.42
C PRO A 285 5.51 24.45 -17.70
N PHE A 286 5.87 23.29 -17.17
CA PHE A 286 4.96 22.37 -16.50
C PHE A 286 5.33 22.23 -15.02
N TYR A 287 4.39 22.48 -14.13
CA TYR A 287 4.57 22.35 -12.68
C TYR A 287 3.72 21.20 -12.16
N VAL A 288 4.29 20.37 -11.27
CA VAL A 288 3.54 19.37 -10.51
C VAL A 288 3.54 19.76 -9.05
N LEU A 289 2.36 19.96 -8.47
CA LEU A 289 2.20 20.10 -7.03
C LEU A 289 2.08 18.70 -6.46
N ASP A 290 3.16 18.21 -5.85
CA ASP A 290 3.23 16.80 -5.50
C ASP A 290 2.27 16.45 -4.35
N ARG A 291 1.77 15.21 -4.36
CA ARG A 291 0.81 14.69 -3.38
C ARG A 291 1.19 13.28 -2.92
N PRO A 292 0.80 12.87 -1.70
CA PRO A 292 1.12 11.55 -1.17
C PRO A 292 0.58 10.44 -2.08
N ASN A 293 1.35 9.36 -2.26
CA ASN A 293 0.77 8.12 -2.71
C ASN A 293 -0.04 7.53 -1.54
N PRO A 294 -1.38 7.39 -1.64
CA PRO A 294 -2.20 7.12 -0.46
C PRO A 294 -1.99 5.71 0.09
N ILE A 295 -1.55 4.79 -0.77
CA ILE A 295 -1.22 3.41 -0.43
C ILE A 295 0.29 3.21 -0.31
N THR A 296 1.00 4.22 0.18
CA THR A 296 2.44 4.25 0.47
C THR A 296 3.34 4.22 -0.79
N GLY A 297 4.60 4.67 -0.62
CA GLY A 297 5.67 4.57 -1.60
C GLY A 297 6.60 3.36 -1.43
N THR A 298 6.37 2.50 -0.43
CA THR A 298 7.28 1.37 -0.12
C THR A 298 6.98 0.10 -0.90
N VAL A 299 5.73 -0.12 -1.26
CA VAL A 299 5.28 -1.36 -1.88
C VAL A 299 5.11 -1.20 -3.38
N VAL A 300 5.67 -2.15 -4.14
CA VAL A 300 5.55 -2.24 -5.60
C VAL A 300 5.07 -3.63 -5.97
N GLU A 301 4.02 -3.71 -6.78
CA GLU A 301 3.38 -4.98 -7.11
C GLU A 301 2.76 -5.02 -8.50
N GLY A 302 2.58 -6.24 -9.00
CA GLY A 302 1.95 -6.53 -10.27
C GLY A 302 2.95 -6.64 -11.42
N PRO A 303 2.51 -7.13 -12.58
CA PRO A 303 3.34 -7.19 -13.76
C PRO A 303 3.65 -5.78 -14.27
N VAL A 304 4.84 -5.63 -14.86
CA VAL A 304 5.20 -4.44 -15.64
C VAL A 304 4.38 -4.44 -16.93
N LEU A 305 3.87 -3.28 -17.34
CA LEU A 305 3.11 -3.13 -18.57
C LEU A 305 3.97 -3.44 -19.81
N ASP A 306 3.51 -4.34 -20.67
CA ASP A 306 4.03 -4.57 -22.02
C ASP A 306 3.92 -3.30 -22.85
N GLU A 307 5.00 -2.92 -23.54
CA GLU A 307 5.12 -1.66 -24.27
C GLU A 307 4.05 -1.52 -25.37
N GLU A 308 3.63 -2.64 -25.98
CA GLU A 308 2.61 -2.70 -27.03
C GLU A 308 1.18 -2.59 -26.48
N LEU A 309 0.98 -2.74 -25.17
CA LEU A 309 -0.32 -2.62 -24.51
C LEU A 309 -0.59 -1.22 -23.94
N ARG A 310 0.32 -0.26 -24.18
CA ARG A 310 0.14 1.12 -23.75
C ARG A 310 -1.15 1.72 -24.28
N SER A 311 -1.83 2.44 -23.40
CA SER A 311 -3.12 3.07 -23.67
C SER A 311 -3.39 4.17 -22.65
N PHE A 312 -4.60 4.74 -22.65
CA PHE A 312 -4.98 5.75 -21.68
C PHE A 312 -4.95 5.24 -20.22
N ILE A 313 -5.18 3.94 -20.01
CA ILE A 313 -5.10 3.26 -18.70
C ILE A 313 -3.71 2.65 -18.43
N GLY A 314 -2.70 2.99 -19.21
CA GLY A 314 -1.35 2.44 -19.08
C GLY A 314 -0.36 3.24 -19.91
N TYR A 315 0.14 4.34 -19.37
CA TYR A 315 1.01 5.26 -20.11
C TYR A 315 2.44 4.75 -20.30
N PHE A 316 2.99 4.03 -19.31
CA PHE A 316 4.41 3.70 -19.20
C PHE A 316 4.60 2.23 -18.74
N PRO A 317 5.68 1.54 -19.16
CA PRO A 317 6.10 0.23 -18.62
C PRO A 317 6.40 0.27 -17.12
N MET A 318 5.35 0.21 -16.30
CA MET A 318 5.45 0.15 -14.85
C MET A 318 4.55 -0.93 -14.25
N PRO A 319 4.86 -1.43 -13.04
CA PRO A 319 3.98 -2.27 -12.25
C PRO A 319 2.62 -1.61 -12.00
N ILE A 320 1.61 -2.42 -11.70
CA ILE A 320 0.26 -1.92 -11.42
C ILE A 320 0.27 -1.03 -10.17
N ARG A 321 0.79 -1.52 -9.04
CA ARG A 321 1.06 -0.69 -7.86
C ARG A 321 2.50 -0.21 -7.98
N HIS A 322 2.70 1.03 -8.41
CA HIS A 322 4.02 1.57 -8.75
C HIS A 322 4.78 2.13 -7.53
N GLY A 323 4.07 2.49 -6.45
CA GLY A 323 4.64 2.99 -5.20
C GLY A 323 5.45 4.27 -5.37
N MET A 324 4.99 5.20 -6.22
CA MET A 324 5.62 6.50 -6.49
C MET A 324 4.60 7.62 -6.36
N THR A 325 5.04 8.83 -6.04
CA THR A 325 4.19 10.03 -6.06
C THR A 325 3.97 10.53 -7.49
N VAL A 326 3.05 11.47 -7.70
CA VAL A 326 2.81 12.05 -9.03
C VAL A 326 4.01 12.89 -9.50
N GLY A 327 4.71 13.57 -8.60
CA GLY A 327 5.95 14.29 -8.88
C GLY A 327 7.10 13.36 -9.32
N GLU A 328 7.27 12.24 -8.62
CA GLU A 328 8.26 11.22 -9.00
C GLU A 328 7.94 10.59 -10.37
N LEU A 329 6.66 10.30 -10.63
CA LEU A 329 6.20 9.81 -11.93
C LEU A 329 6.41 10.84 -13.04
N ALA A 330 6.14 12.12 -12.81
CA ALA A 330 6.40 13.17 -13.79
C ALA A 330 7.89 13.23 -14.17
N ARG A 331 8.80 13.19 -13.18
CA ARG A 331 10.25 13.13 -13.45
C ARG A 331 10.62 11.91 -14.28
N MET A 332 10.09 10.74 -13.91
CA MET A 332 10.33 9.49 -14.62
C MET A 332 9.81 9.55 -16.06
N PHE A 333 8.59 10.00 -16.28
CA PHE A 333 7.99 10.12 -17.61
C PHE A 333 8.77 11.11 -18.47
N ASN A 334 9.13 12.28 -17.93
CA ASN A 334 9.86 13.29 -18.68
C ASN A 334 11.19 12.74 -19.25
N GLN A 335 11.93 11.99 -18.43
CA GLN A 335 13.22 11.44 -18.79
C GLN A 335 13.12 10.17 -19.65
N GLU A 336 12.36 9.16 -19.20
CA GLU A 336 12.31 7.84 -19.84
C GLU A 336 11.51 7.85 -21.14
N ARG A 337 10.63 8.84 -21.34
CA ARG A 337 9.85 9.02 -22.57
C ARG A 337 10.35 10.17 -23.43
N ALA A 338 11.46 10.81 -23.03
CA ALA A 338 12.05 11.95 -23.72
C ALA A 338 11.01 13.03 -24.07
N ILE A 339 10.12 13.35 -23.12
CA ILE A 339 9.04 14.32 -23.34
C ILE A 339 9.64 15.71 -23.60
N GLY A 340 10.72 16.07 -22.90
CA GLY A 340 11.38 17.36 -23.06
C GLY A 340 10.61 18.53 -22.43
N ALA A 341 9.69 18.24 -21.50
CA ALA A 341 8.98 19.29 -20.77
C ALA A 341 9.94 20.07 -19.86
N ARG A 342 9.76 21.39 -19.80
CA ARG A 342 10.37 22.23 -18.76
C ARG A 342 9.63 22.00 -17.43
N LEU A 343 9.97 20.89 -16.77
CA LEU A 343 9.29 20.36 -15.59
C LEU A 343 9.89 20.94 -14.30
N GLU A 344 9.01 21.45 -13.43
CA GLU A 344 9.30 21.73 -12.03
C GLU A 344 8.36 20.88 -11.15
N VAL A 345 8.89 20.27 -10.09
CA VAL A 345 8.06 19.59 -9.08
C VAL A 345 8.16 20.39 -7.79
N ILE A 346 7.01 20.81 -7.26
CA ILE A 346 6.93 21.37 -5.91
C ILE A 346 6.79 20.19 -4.95
N GLU A 347 7.92 19.81 -4.35
CA GLU A 347 8.02 18.68 -3.43
C GLU A 347 7.15 18.90 -2.18
N MET A 348 6.63 17.79 -1.65
CA MET A 348 5.98 17.79 -0.35
C MET A 348 7.00 17.98 0.77
N GLU A 349 6.55 18.49 1.91
CA GLU A 349 7.34 18.47 3.13
C GLU A 349 6.79 17.43 4.10
N ARG A 350 7.69 16.72 4.78
CA ARG A 350 7.42 15.79 5.90
C ARG A 350 6.63 14.52 5.55
N TRP A 351 6.34 14.26 4.28
CA TRP A 351 5.86 12.95 3.86
C TRP A 351 7.02 11.95 3.83
N SER A 352 6.76 10.71 4.23
CA SER A 352 7.70 9.60 4.08
C SER A 352 7.06 8.45 3.31
N ARG A 353 7.85 7.69 2.56
CA ARG A 353 7.33 6.60 1.71
C ARG A 353 6.51 5.55 2.47
N GLY A 354 6.80 5.33 3.75
CA GLY A 354 6.11 4.33 4.57
C GLY A 354 4.73 4.77 5.06
N GLN A 355 4.43 6.07 4.92
CA GLN A 355 3.25 6.68 5.52
C GLN A 355 2.01 6.43 4.66
N TRP A 356 0.94 5.96 5.29
CA TRP A 356 -0.40 5.86 4.71
C TRP A 356 -1.06 7.24 4.66
N PHE A 357 -2.07 7.40 3.78
CA PHE A 357 -2.76 8.68 3.66
C PHE A 357 -3.36 9.16 4.98
N ASP A 358 -4.01 8.27 5.73
CA ASP A 358 -4.65 8.57 7.02
C ASP A 358 -3.66 8.96 8.12
N GLU A 359 -2.36 8.69 7.93
CA GLU A 359 -1.28 9.09 8.82
C GLU A 359 -0.72 10.49 8.48
N THR A 360 -1.11 11.09 7.35
CA THR A 360 -0.61 12.40 6.87
C THR A 360 -1.31 13.61 7.48
N GLY A 361 -2.50 13.41 8.04
CA GLY A 361 -3.32 14.49 8.60
C GLY A 361 -3.97 15.38 7.53
N LEU A 362 -3.81 15.02 6.26
CA LEU A 362 -4.49 15.68 5.15
C LEU A 362 -5.96 15.24 5.08
N PRO A 363 -6.87 16.12 4.65
CA PRO A 363 -8.26 15.76 4.41
C PRO A 363 -8.38 14.76 3.24
N TRP A 364 -9.11 13.66 3.45
CA TRP A 364 -9.46 12.74 2.37
C TRP A 364 -10.69 13.27 1.61
N VAL A 365 -10.51 13.50 0.31
CA VAL A 365 -11.61 13.74 -0.63
C VAL A 365 -11.60 12.61 -1.63
N ASN A 366 -12.77 12.00 -1.84
CA ASN A 366 -12.95 10.88 -2.76
C ASN A 366 -12.35 11.20 -4.13
N PRO A 367 -11.28 10.51 -4.58
CA PRO A 367 -10.66 10.80 -5.85
C PRO A 367 -11.56 10.50 -7.06
N SER A 368 -12.53 9.59 -6.91
CA SER A 368 -13.56 9.26 -7.89
C SER A 368 -14.83 8.77 -7.21
N PRO A 369 -15.97 8.59 -7.93
CA PRO A 369 -17.22 8.11 -7.34
C PRO A 369 -17.12 6.72 -6.68
N ASN A 370 -16.10 5.93 -7.06
CA ASN A 370 -15.92 4.56 -6.62
C ASN A 370 -14.66 4.35 -5.75
N ILE A 371 -13.89 5.40 -5.46
CA ILE A 371 -12.81 5.37 -4.46
C ILE A 371 -13.18 6.34 -3.34
N ARG A 372 -13.83 5.81 -2.31
CA ARG A 372 -14.45 6.55 -1.21
C ARG A 372 -13.70 6.40 0.10
N THR A 373 -12.89 5.35 0.22
CA THR A 373 -12.10 5.05 1.42
C THR A 373 -10.68 4.65 1.04
N LEU A 374 -9.78 4.70 2.02
CA LEU A 374 -8.40 4.23 1.86
C LEU A 374 -8.34 2.72 1.59
N ASP A 375 -9.27 1.95 2.17
CA ASP A 375 -9.38 0.50 1.90
C ASP A 375 -9.68 0.22 0.43
N GLN A 376 -10.55 1.03 -0.18
CA GLN A 376 -10.86 0.94 -1.62
C GLN A 376 -9.64 1.29 -2.46
N ALA A 377 -8.88 2.33 -2.08
CA ALA A 377 -7.62 2.66 -2.74
C ALA A 377 -6.58 1.52 -2.61
N LEU A 378 -6.51 0.84 -1.46
CA LEU A 378 -5.61 -0.30 -1.22
C LEU A 378 -5.99 -1.52 -2.07
N LEU A 379 -7.28 -1.84 -2.17
CA LEU A 379 -7.75 -3.00 -2.92
C LEU A 379 -7.80 -2.74 -4.43
N TYR A 380 -8.02 -1.50 -4.86
CA TYR A 380 -8.19 -1.10 -6.26
C TYR A 380 -7.11 -1.64 -7.22
N PRO A 381 -5.79 -1.52 -6.95
CA PRO A 381 -4.74 -2.10 -7.81
C PRO A 381 -4.93 -3.58 -8.12
N GLY A 382 -5.52 -4.33 -7.19
CA GLY A 382 -5.76 -5.76 -7.32
C GLY A 382 -7.13 -6.11 -7.88
N ILE A 383 -8.18 -5.50 -7.34
CA ILE A 383 -9.55 -5.85 -7.67
C ILE A 383 -9.96 -5.24 -9.01
N ALA A 384 -9.42 -4.09 -9.39
CA ALA A 384 -9.78 -3.51 -10.69
C ALA A 384 -9.14 -4.23 -11.89
N ILE A 385 -8.09 -5.05 -11.71
CA ILE A 385 -7.59 -5.91 -12.81
C ILE A 385 -8.68 -6.86 -13.31
N LEU A 386 -9.61 -7.18 -12.41
CA LEU A 386 -10.74 -8.03 -12.65
C LEU A 386 -11.85 -7.35 -13.46
N GLU A 387 -11.84 -6.02 -13.61
CA GLU A 387 -12.81 -5.32 -14.46
C GLU A 387 -12.65 -5.68 -15.94
N GLY A 388 -11.44 -6.08 -16.34
CA GLY A 388 -11.15 -6.67 -17.65
C GLY A 388 -11.78 -8.06 -17.87
N LEU A 389 -12.31 -8.68 -16.82
CA LEU A 389 -13.09 -9.92 -16.88
C LEU A 389 -14.57 -9.52 -16.82
N ARG A 390 -15.27 -9.66 -17.95
CA ARG A 390 -16.54 -8.94 -18.20
C ARG A 390 -17.67 -9.38 -17.28
N ASP A 391 -17.67 -10.63 -16.82
CA ASP A 391 -18.90 -11.32 -16.43
C ASP A 391 -19.20 -11.30 -14.93
N TYR A 392 -18.50 -10.48 -14.14
CA TYR A 392 -18.80 -10.28 -12.72
C TYR A 392 -18.60 -8.82 -12.29
N SER A 393 -19.25 -8.48 -11.17
CA SER A 393 -19.17 -7.18 -10.49
C SER A 393 -17.98 -7.15 -9.54
N VAL A 394 -17.29 -6.00 -9.52
CA VAL A 394 -16.28 -5.65 -8.50
C VAL A 394 -16.86 -4.70 -7.44
N GLY A 395 -18.19 -4.69 -7.27
CA GLY A 395 -18.87 -3.89 -6.24
C GLY A 395 -19.24 -2.46 -6.66
N ARG A 396 -18.93 -2.02 -7.90
CA ARG A 396 -19.49 -0.76 -8.44
C ARG A 396 -21.02 -0.79 -8.38
N GLY A 397 -21.61 0.36 -8.07
CA GLY A 397 -23.06 0.47 -7.84
C GLY A 397 -23.53 -0.01 -6.45
N THR A 398 -22.63 -0.51 -5.60
CA THR A 398 -22.90 -0.84 -4.19
C THR A 398 -22.31 0.22 -3.24
N ASP A 399 -22.45 0.01 -1.93
CA ASP A 399 -21.86 0.89 -0.91
C ASP A 399 -20.34 0.68 -0.76
N THR A 400 -19.83 -0.50 -1.17
CA THR A 400 -18.43 -0.92 -0.97
C THR A 400 -17.78 -1.35 -2.30
N PRO A 401 -17.61 -0.44 -3.28
CA PRO A 401 -16.88 -0.75 -4.52
C PRO A 401 -15.46 -1.23 -4.24
N PHE A 402 -14.97 -2.19 -5.03
CA PHE A 402 -13.67 -2.86 -4.90
C PHE A 402 -13.43 -3.67 -3.62
N GLU A 403 -14.35 -3.66 -2.67
CA GLU A 403 -14.32 -4.55 -1.50
C GLU A 403 -15.25 -5.76 -1.68
N PHE A 404 -15.89 -5.90 -2.85
CA PHE A 404 -16.80 -6.99 -3.17
C PHE A 404 -16.52 -7.55 -4.57
N VAL A 405 -16.64 -8.86 -4.74
CA VAL A 405 -16.65 -9.54 -6.04
C VAL A 405 -17.81 -10.52 -6.11
N GLY A 406 -18.66 -10.43 -7.14
CA GLY A 406 -19.83 -11.30 -7.26
C GLY A 406 -20.56 -11.22 -8.61
N ALA A 407 -21.46 -12.17 -8.85
CA ALA A 407 -22.29 -12.30 -10.05
C ALA A 407 -23.55 -13.12 -9.74
N ASP A 408 -24.51 -13.16 -10.66
CA ASP A 408 -25.73 -13.96 -10.52
C ASP A 408 -25.48 -15.48 -10.64
N TRP A 409 -24.34 -15.87 -11.18
CA TRP A 409 -23.90 -17.27 -11.29
C TRP A 409 -22.89 -17.72 -10.20
N ILE A 410 -22.49 -16.83 -9.28
CA ILE A 410 -21.51 -17.15 -8.22
C ILE A 410 -22.21 -17.66 -6.96
N ASP A 411 -21.84 -18.86 -6.49
CA ASP A 411 -22.05 -19.28 -5.10
C ASP A 411 -21.00 -18.61 -4.19
N GLY A 412 -21.44 -17.61 -3.44
CA GLY A 412 -20.58 -16.82 -2.56
C GLY A 412 -20.02 -17.61 -1.38
N ARG A 413 -20.75 -18.63 -0.89
CA ARG A 413 -20.30 -19.48 0.23
C ARG A 413 -19.16 -20.38 -0.24
N LEU A 414 -19.34 -21.01 -1.40
CA LEU A 414 -18.30 -21.85 -2.00
C LEU A 414 -17.05 -21.02 -2.32
N LEU A 415 -17.22 -19.82 -2.91
CA LEU A 415 -16.11 -18.93 -3.23
C LEU A 415 -15.36 -18.47 -1.96
N ALA A 416 -16.07 -18.04 -0.92
CA ALA A 416 -15.47 -17.63 0.35
C ALA A 416 -14.70 -18.79 1.01
N GLU A 417 -15.28 -20.00 1.06
CA GLU A 417 -14.62 -21.18 1.62
C GLU A 417 -13.34 -21.53 0.85
N ARG A 418 -13.38 -21.43 -0.49
CA ARG A 418 -12.22 -21.75 -1.34
C ARG A 418 -11.10 -20.73 -1.20
N LEU A 419 -11.43 -19.45 -1.11
CA LEU A 419 -10.47 -18.36 -0.90
C LEU A 419 -9.85 -18.41 0.51
N ASN A 420 -10.67 -18.56 1.56
CA ASN A 420 -10.19 -18.62 2.94
C ASN A 420 -9.27 -19.84 3.20
N ARG A 421 -9.51 -20.98 2.54
CA ARG A 421 -8.62 -22.15 2.60
C ARG A 421 -7.21 -21.89 2.10
N ARG A 422 -7.01 -20.86 1.27
CA ARG A 422 -5.69 -20.45 0.77
C ARG A 422 -4.95 -19.52 1.74
N GLN A 423 -5.58 -19.09 2.83
CA GLN A 423 -5.00 -18.24 3.87
C GLN A 423 -4.32 -16.97 3.29
N PRO A 424 -5.07 -16.15 2.55
CA PRO A 424 -4.54 -14.93 1.93
C PRO A 424 -4.03 -13.95 2.99
N ASP A 425 -2.88 -13.35 2.75
CA ASP A 425 -2.27 -12.42 3.70
C ASP A 425 -3.10 -11.14 3.84
N GLY A 426 -3.41 -10.78 5.09
CA GLY A 426 -4.03 -9.50 5.44
C GLY A 426 -5.51 -9.35 5.13
N VAL A 427 -6.17 -10.36 4.56
CA VAL A 427 -7.61 -10.34 4.26
C VAL A 427 -8.33 -11.62 4.68
N GLY A 428 -9.64 -11.49 4.91
CA GLY A 428 -10.58 -12.60 5.02
C GLY A 428 -11.76 -12.39 4.09
N PHE A 429 -12.47 -13.48 3.76
CA PHE A 429 -13.64 -13.43 2.88
C PHE A 429 -14.89 -13.94 3.58
N TYR A 430 -16.03 -13.30 3.34
CA TYR A 430 -17.32 -13.83 3.73
C TYR A 430 -18.36 -13.63 2.63
N ALA A 431 -19.28 -14.58 2.53
CA ALA A 431 -20.32 -14.58 1.51
C ALA A 431 -21.35 -13.48 1.81
N VAL A 432 -21.75 -12.73 0.77
CA VAL A 432 -22.82 -11.73 0.86
C VAL A 432 -23.62 -11.70 -0.44
N GLU A 433 -24.90 -11.32 -0.33
CA GLU A 433 -25.74 -10.97 -1.46
C GLU A 433 -25.86 -9.45 -1.57
N ARG A 434 -25.86 -8.94 -2.81
CA ARG A 434 -25.98 -7.52 -3.11
C ARG A 434 -26.87 -7.31 -4.33
N THR A 435 -27.47 -6.13 -4.42
CA THR A 435 -28.16 -5.69 -5.64
C THR A 435 -27.54 -4.35 -6.05
N PRO A 436 -26.62 -4.33 -7.02
CA PRO A 436 -26.03 -3.09 -7.51
C PRO A 436 -27.09 -2.11 -8.00
N ARG A 437 -26.94 -0.82 -7.68
CA ARG A 437 -27.84 0.25 -8.14
C ARG A 437 -27.51 0.75 -9.55
N SER A 438 -26.27 0.52 -9.99
CA SER A 438 -25.74 0.96 -11.28
C SER A 438 -24.58 0.04 -11.70
N SER A 439 -24.00 0.26 -12.88
CA SER A 439 -22.93 -0.57 -13.46
C SER A 439 -23.38 -2.02 -13.74
N LYS A 440 -22.45 -2.98 -13.73
CA LYS A 440 -22.73 -4.40 -13.98
C LYS A 440 -23.75 -4.94 -12.98
N PHE A 441 -24.71 -5.73 -13.47
CA PHE A 441 -25.79 -6.32 -12.67
C PHE A 441 -26.71 -5.29 -11.96
N ALA A 442 -26.86 -4.09 -12.52
CA ALA A 442 -27.79 -3.10 -11.97
C ALA A 442 -29.22 -3.66 -11.84
N GLY A 443 -29.78 -3.61 -10.63
CA GLY A 443 -31.11 -4.12 -10.31
C GLY A 443 -31.21 -5.66 -10.20
N VAL A 444 -30.11 -6.38 -10.41
CA VAL A 444 -30.07 -7.85 -10.35
C VAL A 444 -29.42 -8.27 -9.02
N PRO A 445 -30.10 -9.08 -8.18
CA PRO A 445 -29.46 -9.70 -7.01
C PRO A 445 -28.33 -10.62 -7.45
N ILE A 446 -27.15 -10.42 -6.86
CA ILE A 446 -25.95 -11.21 -7.12
C ILE A 446 -25.37 -11.70 -5.79
N SER A 447 -24.77 -12.89 -5.84
CA SER A 447 -24.06 -13.49 -4.72
C SER A 447 -22.55 -13.41 -4.98
N GLY A 448 -21.77 -13.31 -3.91
CA GLY A 448 -20.34 -13.15 -4.01
C GLY A 448 -19.66 -13.09 -2.66
N VAL A 449 -18.46 -12.49 -2.65
CA VAL A 449 -17.64 -12.37 -1.45
C VAL A 449 -17.35 -10.90 -1.15
N GLN A 450 -17.52 -10.53 0.12
CA GLN A 450 -16.91 -9.33 0.67
C GLN A 450 -15.48 -9.63 1.08
N ILE A 451 -14.58 -8.70 0.80
CA ILE A 451 -13.18 -8.70 1.21
C ILE A 451 -13.08 -7.87 2.49
N ALA A 452 -12.76 -8.51 3.60
CA ALA A 452 -12.48 -7.85 4.87
C ALA A 452 -10.98 -7.71 5.05
N ILE A 453 -10.47 -6.48 5.18
CA ILE A 453 -9.07 -6.24 5.51
C ILE A 453 -8.88 -6.48 7.01
N VAL A 454 -7.98 -7.41 7.35
CA VAL A 454 -7.64 -7.74 8.75
C VAL A 454 -6.26 -7.20 9.15
N ASP A 455 -5.37 -7.01 8.16
CA ASP A 455 -4.06 -6.39 8.33
C ASP A 455 -3.64 -5.71 7.02
N ARG A 456 -3.79 -4.38 6.96
CA ARG A 456 -3.50 -3.58 5.76
C ARG A 456 -2.04 -3.67 5.28
N GLU A 457 -1.10 -3.90 6.18
CA GLU A 457 0.34 -3.98 5.87
C GLU A 457 0.69 -5.29 5.15
N ALA A 458 -0.05 -6.35 5.47
CA ALA A 458 0.12 -7.66 4.88
C ALA A 458 -0.53 -7.79 3.50
N VAL A 459 -1.50 -6.93 3.16
CA VAL A 459 -2.20 -6.98 1.88
C VAL A 459 -1.23 -6.79 0.70
N ARG A 460 -1.32 -7.73 -0.25
CA ARG A 460 -0.70 -7.64 -1.58
C ARG A 460 -1.81 -7.64 -2.62
N ALA A 461 -2.31 -6.45 -2.96
CA ALA A 461 -3.54 -6.27 -3.71
C ALA A 461 -3.50 -7.00 -5.06
N THR A 462 -2.41 -6.89 -5.82
CA THR A 462 -2.33 -7.53 -7.15
C THR A 462 -2.31 -9.05 -7.06
N ARG A 463 -1.67 -9.61 -6.03
CA ARG A 463 -1.69 -11.05 -5.73
C ARG A 463 -3.10 -11.50 -5.32
N LEU A 464 -3.79 -10.70 -4.51
CA LEU A 464 -5.17 -10.96 -4.09
C LEU A 464 -6.11 -11.00 -5.29
N GLY A 465 -6.03 -10.02 -6.19
CA GLY A 465 -6.79 -9.99 -7.44
C GLY A 465 -6.55 -11.25 -8.28
N LEU A 466 -5.28 -11.63 -8.44
CA LEU A 466 -4.91 -12.85 -9.16
C LEU A 466 -5.47 -14.13 -8.51
N GLU A 467 -5.45 -14.20 -7.18
CA GLU A 467 -6.00 -15.34 -6.43
C GLU A 467 -7.51 -15.46 -6.61
N ILE A 468 -8.22 -14.34 -6.62
CA ILE A 468 -9.66 -14.30 -6.91
C ILE A 468 -9.91 -14.75 -8.35
N ALA A 469 -9.18 -14.23 -9.33
CA ALA A 469 -9.31 -14.62 -10.73
C ALA A 469 -9.08 -16.13 -10.93
N ASN A 470 -8.00 -16.68 -10.37
CA ASN A 470 -7.71 -18.12 -10.42
C ASN A 470 -8.79 -18.95 -9.75
N THR A 471 -9.28 -18.54 -8.59
CA THR A 471 -10.35 -19.27 -7.89
C THR A 471 -11.65 -19.27 -8.67
N LEU A 472 -12.02 -18.14 -9.29
CA LEU A 472 -13.19 -18.05 -10.16
C LEU A 472 -13.04 -18.93 -11.40
N ARG A 473 -11.85 -18.97 -12.01
CA ARG A 473 -11.55 -19.86 -13.16
C ARG A 473 -11.64 -21.34 -12.78
N GLU A 474 -11.14 -21.72 -11.61
CA GLU A 474 -11.21 -23.10 -11.12
C GLU A 474 -12.65 -23.54 -10.86
N LEU A 475 -13.48 -22.68 -10.27
CA LEU A 475 -14.87 -23.01 -9.91
C LEU A 475 -15.83 -22.88 -11.10
N TYR A 476 -15.59 -21.93 -12.00
CA TYR A 476 -16.50 -21.51 -13.07
C TYR A 476 -15.75 -21.29 -14.41
N PRO A 477 -15.09 -22.33 -14.97
CA PRO A 477 -14.19 -22.18 -16.11
C PRO A 477 -14.84 -21.63 -17.38
N ASP A 478 -16.14 -21.89 -17.57
CA ASP A 478 -16.91 -21.48 -18.75
C ASP A 478 -17.47 -20.05 -18.63
N GLN A 479 -17.46 -19.46 -17.42
CA GLN A 479 -18.06 -18.15 -17.15
C GLN A 479 -17.04 -16.99 -17.15
N VAL A 480 -15.75 -17.27 -16.98
CA VAL A 480 -14.72 -16.23 -16.84
C VAL A 480 -14.00 -16.02 -18.17
N MET A 481 -14.37 -14.97 -18.89
CA MET A 481 -13.75 -14.56 -20.15
C MET A 481 -12.53 -13.66 -19.94
N LEU A 482 -11.38 -14.07 -20.48
CA LEU A 482 -10.09 -13.37 -20.31
C LEU A 482 -9.73 -12.40 -21.47
N SER A 483 -10.61 -12.25 -22.46
CA SER A 483 -10.30 -11.59 -23.74
C SER A 483 -9.90 -10.11 -23.63
N GLU A 484 -10.29 -9.42 -22.56
CA GLU A 484 -9.94 -8.01 -22.31
C GLU A 484 -9.03 -7.78 -21.11
N ALA A 485 -8.57 -8.87 -20.48
CA ALA A 485 -7.72 -8.82 -19.30
C ALA A 485 -6.36 -8.15 -19.58
N ASP A 486 -5.84 -8.30 -20.81
CA ASP A 486 -4.52 -7.81 -21.21
C ASP A 486 -4.35 -6.32 -20.96
N ARG A 487 -5.36 -5.49 -21.22
CA ARG A 487 -5.24 -4.03 -21.04
C ARG A 487 -5.16 -3.62 -19.58
N TRP A 488 -5.82 -4.35 -18.69
CA TRP A 488 -5.88 -4.06 -17.26
C TRP A 488 -4.67 -4.65 -16.53
N ILE A 489 -4.39 -5.93 -16.76
CA ILE A 489 -3.25 -6.65 -16.22
C ILE A 489 -1.96 -6.07 -16.79
N GLY A 490 -1.92 -5.78 -18.09
CA GLY A 490 -0.78 -5.20 -18.79
C GLY A 490 0.33 -6.18 -19.14
N ASP A 491 0.12 -7.49 -19.00
CA ASP A 491 1.10 -8.52 -19.34
C ASP A 491 0.39 -9.70 -19.98
N ARG A 492 0.67 -9.95 -21.26
CA ARG A 492 0.01 -11.04 -22.02
C ARG A 492 0.32 -12.41 -21.43
N SER A 493 1.52 -12.58 -20.86
CA SER A 493 1.93 -13.87 -20.31
C SER A 493 1.07 -14.26 -19.09
N THR A 494 0.67 -13.29 -18.26
CA THR A 494 -0.30 -13.51 -17.18
C THR A 494 -1.64 -14.02 -17.71
N ARG A 495 -2.18 -13.45 -18.80
CA ARG A 495 -3.45 -13.92 -19.36
C ARG A 495 -3.34 -15.36 -19.86
N GLU A 496 -2.24 -15.68 -20.53
CA GLU A 496 -1.95 -17.04 -21.00
C GLU A 496 -1.81 -18.02 -19.83
N ASP A 497 -1.14 -17.60 -18.77
CA ASP A 497 -1.00 -18.39 -17.55
C ASP A 497 -2.35 -18.66 -16.85
N LEU A 498 -3.20 -17.63 -16.75
CA LEU A 498 -4.57 -17.76 -16.25
C LEU A 498 -5.42 -18.70 -17.12
N ALA A 499 -5.26 -18.62 -18.45
CA ALA A 499 -5.95 -19.51 -19.38
C ALA A 499 -5.50 -20.97 -19.19
N ASN A 500 -4.22 -21.18 -18.87
CA ASN A 500 -3.60 -22.48 -18.64
C ASN A 500 -3.70 -22.96 -17.18
N ASN A 501 -4.49 -22.30 -16.33
CA ASN A 501 -4.67 -22.61 -14.90
C ASN A 501 -3.35 -22.73 -14.13
N GLN A 502 -2.36 -21.89 -14.45
CA GLN A 502 -1.13 -21.82 -13.67
C GLN A 502 -1.41 -21.27 -12.26
N SER A 503 -0.68 -21.77 -11.27
CA SER A 503 -0.89 -21.33 -9.89
C SER A 503 -0.56 -19.85 -9.71
N THR A 504 -1.28 -19.20 -8.80
CA THR A 504 -1.05 -17.80 -8.42
C THR A 504 0.42 -17.56 -8.06
N ASP A 505 1.06 -18.50 -7.35
CA ASP A 505 2.47 -18.42 -6.99
C ASP A 505 3.39 -18.40 -8.21
N ALA A 506 3.16 -19.26 -9.20
CA ALA A 506 4.00 -19.33 -10.40
C ALA A 506 3.91 -18.05 -11.24
N ILE A 507 2.72 -17.47 -11.36
CA ILE A 507 2.48 -16.20 -12.05
C ILE A 507 3.12 -15.05 -11.25
N TYR A 508 2.86 -14.97 -9.95
CA TYR A 508 3.39 -13.91 -9.08
C TYR A 508 4.92 -13.90 -9.04
N GLN A 509 5.57 -15.07 -9.03
CA GLN A 509 7.04 -15.17 -9.09
C GLN A 509 7.61 -14.65 -10.41
N ARG A 510 6.89 -14.77 -11.53
CA ARG A 510 7.32 -14.20 -12.82
C ARG A 510 7.30 -12.67 -12.79
N TRP A 511 6.28 -12.07 -12.19
CA TRP A 511 6.18 -10.62 -12.02
C TRP A 511 7.37 -10.03 -11.24
N GLN A 512 7.92 -10.78 -10.27
CA GLN A 512 9.01 -10.30 -9.43
C GLN A 512 10.24 -9.89 -10.25
N ARG A 513 10.59 -10.61 -11.33
CA ARG A 513 11.78 -10.28 -12.13
C ARG A 513 11.66 -8.91 -12.79
N ALA A 514 10.53 -8.65 -13.46
CA ALA A 514 10.27 -7.36 -14.11
C ALA A 514 10.14 -6.23 -13.07
N THR A 515 9.49 -6.52 -11.93
CA THR A 515 9.36 -5.59 -10.81
C THR A 515 10.73 -5.16 -10.26
N GLN A 516 11.69 -6.09 -10.13
CA GLN A 516 13.05 -5.76 -9.68
C GLN A 516 13.79 -4.82 -10.63
N THR A 517 13.55 -4.93 -11.94
CA THR A 517 14.09 -3.99 -12.93
C THR A 517 13.48 -2.60 -12.76
N PHE A 518 12.16 -2.52 -12.60
CA PHE A 518 11.47 -1.25 -12.33
C PHE A 518 11.94 -0.61 -11.01
N LEU A 519 12.13 -1.40 -9.95
CA LEU A 519 12.65 -0.92 -8.66
C LEU A 519 14.01 -0.23 -8.80
N ARG A 520 14.92 -0.76 -9.62
CA ARG A 520 16.20 -0.09 -9.92
C ARG A 520 16.00 1.14 -10.80
N GLN A 521 15.10 1.08 -11.78
CA GLN A 521 14.83 2.19 -12.69
C GLN A 521 14.30 3.42 -11.93
N ARG A 522 13.34 3.21 -11.02
CA ARG A 522 12.65 4.28 -10.29
C ARG A 522 13.53 5.02 -9.28
N GLN A 523 14.60 4.39 -8.77
CA GLN A 523 15.51 4.99 -7.78
C GLN A 523 16.08 6.34 -8.24
N ARG A 524 16.27 6.52 -9.56
CA ARG A 524 16.76 7.78 -10.16
C ARG A 524 15.77 8.94 -10.08
N TYR A 525 14.51 8.66 -9.78
CA TYR A 525 13.39 9.60 -9.83
C TYR A 525 12.72 9.81 -8.49
N LEU A 526 13.11 9.07 -7.44
CA LEU A 526 12.54 9.22 -6.11
C LEU A 526 12.93 10.56 -5.49
N LEU A 527 11.96 11.19 -4.84
CA LEU A 527 12.09 12.45 -4.11
C LEU A 527 12.17 12.21 -2.60
N TYR A 528 11.54 11.13 -2.11
CA TYR A 528 11.34 10.82 -0.68
C TYR A 528 11.82 9.43 -0.27
#